data_AF-X6NUC2-F1
#
_entry.id   AF-X6NUC2-F1
#
_cell.length_a   1.000
_cell.length_b   1.000
_cell.length_c   1.000
_cell.angle_alpha   90.00
_cell.angle_beta   90.00
_cell.angle_gamma   90.00
#
_symmetry.space_group_name_H-M   'P 1'
#
loop_
_entity.id
_entity.type
_entity.pdbx_description
1 polymer ?
#
loop_
_entity_poly.entity_id
_entity_poly.type
_entity_poly.pdbx_seq_one_letter_code
_entity_poly.pdbx_strand_id
1 'polypeptide(L)'
;MVPLPGPEQREFIIKKTLGKDLHYKLSKSEMKELIELTDGYSASDINNLVNIPPVTFSHFKEALANVKPSYTKNSLKKLTEWDDTFGSKMNVQKLSFQKSQEQVCEQNTDNVKEKENKNERSPVQKQENKSFWGSLFS
;
A
#
# COMPACT_ATOMS: atom_id res chain seq x y z
N MET A 1 14.23 3.27 40.67
CA MET A 1 14.88 2.72 39.47
C MET A 1 14.19 1.40 39.16
N VAL A 2 13.63 1.23 37.96
CA VAL A 2 13.05 -0.05 37.53
C VAL A 2 14.14 -0.78 36.72
N PRO A 3 14.47 -2.04 37.04
CA PRO A 3 15.52 -2.76 36.32
C PRO A 3 15.11 -3.07 34.88
N LEU A 4 16.11 -3.23 34.00
CA LEU A 4 15.89 -3.73 32.65
C LEU A 4 15.34 -5.16 32.68
N PRO A 5 14.53 -5.55 31.69
CA PRO A 5 13.99 -6.90 31.63
C PRO A 5 15.10 -7.93 31.36
N GLY A 6 15.14 -8.97 32.19
CA GLY A 6 15.93 -10.17 31.93
C GLY A 6 15.37 -10.99 30.76
N PRO A 7 16.07 -12.05 30.33
CA PRO A 7 15.74 -12.80 29.12
C PRO A 7 14.32 -13.41 29.14
N GLU A 8 13.89 -13.96 30.29
CA GLU A 8 12.54 -14.51 30.44
C GLU A 8 11.45 -13.42 30.34
N GLN A 9 11.72 -12.25 30.92
CA GLN A 9 10.81 -11.11 30.85
C GLN A 9 10.73 -10.55 29.42
N ARG A 10 11.86 -10.50 28.69
CA ARG A 10 11.87 -10.10 27.27
C ARG A 10 11.04 -11.05 26.43
N GLU A 11 11.18 -12.36 26.61
CA GLU A 11 10.34 -13.35 25.94
C GLU A 11 8.85 -13.12 26.21
N PHE A 12 8.49 -12.85 27.48
CA PHE A 12 7.11 -12.56 27.86
C PHE A 12 6.58 -11.29 27.20
N ILE A 13 7.36 -10.21 27.20
CA ILE A 13 6.99 -8.93 26.56
C ILE A 13 6.77 -9.15 25.06
N ILE A 14 7.72 -9.78 24.37
CA ILE A 14 7.64 -10.07 22.94
C ILE A 14 6.39 -10.89 22.62
N LYS A 15 6.13 -11.99 23.35
CA LYS A 15 4.93 -12.81 23.16
C LYS A 15 3.64 -12.04 23.39
N LYS A 16 3.60 -11.21 24.44
CA LYS A 16 2.42 -10.41 24.79
C LYS A 16 2.14 -9.33 23.75
N THR A 17 3.18 -8.74 23.17
CA THR A 17 3.05 -7.71 22.13
C THR A 17 2.64 -8.33 20.80
N LEU A 18 3.24 -9.46 20.42
CA LEU A 18 2.85 -10.22 19.22
C LEU A 18 1.42 -10.78 19.29
N GLY A 19 0.97 -11.21 20.46
CA GLY A 19 -0.34 -11.82 20.66
C GLY A 19 -1.54 -10.87 20.56
N LYS A 20 -1.30 -9.55 20.44
CA LYS A 20 -2.37 -8.56 20.24
C LYS A 20 -2.73 -8.36 18.77
N ASP A 21 -1.77 -8.44 17.85
CA ASP A 21 -1.96 -7.84 16.53
C ASP A 21 -1.81 -8.75 15.30
N LEU A 22 -1.17 -9.93 15.31
CA LEU A 22 -1.19 -10.79 14.11
C LEU A 22 -0.60 -12.18 14.37
N HIS A 23 -1.05 -13.16 13.58
CA HIS A 23 -0.47 -14.51 13.50
C HIS A 23 1.03 -14.46 13.13
N TYR A 24 1.91 -14.43 14.12
CA TYR A 24 3.34 -14.53 13.88
C TYR A 24 3.75 -16.00 13.68
N LYS A 25 4.61 -16.26 12.69
CA LYS A 25 5.21 -17.58 12.42
C LYS A 25 6.65 -17.66 12.93
N LEU A 26 6.92 -17.17 14.14
CA LEU A 26 8.27 -17.32 14.72
C LEU A 26 8.42 -18.73 15.31
N SER A 27 9.48 -19.40 14.88
CA SER A 27 9.95 -20.64 15.49
C SER A 27 10.58 -20.38 16.86
N LYS A 28 10.75 -21.45 17.66
CA LYS A 28 11.41 -21.38 18.96
C LYS A 28 12.87 -20.89 18.86
N SER A 29 13.55 -21.18 17.74
CA SER A 29 14.93 -20.76 17.50
C SER A 29 15.01 -19.26 17.25
N GLU A 30 14.14 -18.73 16.38
CA GLU A 30 14.08 -17.29 16.09
C GLU A 30 13.69 -16.48 17.33
N MET A 31 12.79 -17.01 18.17
CA MET A 31 12.45 -16.38 19.45
C MET A 31 13.67 -16.27 20.37
N LYS A 32 14.50 -17.33 20.45
CA LYS A 32 15.73 -17.32 21.26
C LYS A 32 16.74 -16.29 20.73
N GLU A 33 16.96 -16.29 19.42
CA GLU A 33 17.83 -15.31 18.77
C GLU A 33 17.36 -13.87 19.03
N LEU A 34 16.05 -13.62 18.95
CA LEU A 34 15.47 -12.31 19.22
C LEU A 34 15.68 -11.87 20.68
N ILE A 35 15.59 -12.79 21.65
CA ILE A 35 15.86 -12.49 23.08
C ILE A 35 17.31 -12.08 23.30
N GLU A 36 18.24 -12.69 22.55
CA GLU A 36 19.67 -12.41 22.63
C GLU A 36 20.01 -11.08 21.94
N LEU A 37 19.42 -10.81 20.77
CA LEU A 37 19.57 -9.53 20.05
C LEU A 37 18.94 -8.34 20.78
N THR A 38 17.97 -8.57 21.66
CA THR A 38 17.29 -7.52 22.44
C THR A 38 17.87 -7.34 23.84
N ASP A 39 19.09 -7.86 24.10
CA ASP A 39 19.74 -7.62 25.38
C ASP A 39 20.08 -6.13 25.58
N GLY A 40 19.75 -5.61 26.75
CA GLY A 40 19.89 -4.18 27.07
C GLY A 40 18.73 -3.28 26.62
N TYR A 41 17.72 -3.79 25.91
CA TYR A 41 16.55 -3.01 25.49
C TYR A 41 15.56 -2.81 26.65
N SER A 42 14.92 -1.65 26.71
CA SER A 42 13.81 -1.41 27.64
C SER A 42 12.52 -2.05 27.12
N ALA A 43 11.52 -2.19 28.00
CA ALA A 43 10.20 -2.69 27.60
C ALA A 43 9.54 -1.83 26.49
N SER A 44 9.79 -0.51 26.50
CA SER A 44 9.28 0.40 25.46
C SER A 44 9.98 0.18 24.12
N ASP A 45 11.30 -0.05 24.13
CA ASP A 45 12.05 -0.31 22.90
C ASP A 45 11.59 -1.62 22.25
N ILE A 46 11.41 -2.68 23.07
CA ILE A 46 10.87 -3.98 22.61
C ILE A 46 9.46 -3.79 22.02
N ASN A 47 8.58 -3.03 22.68
CA ASN A 47 7.25 -2.77 22.16
C ASN A 47 7.29 -2.05 20.81
N ASN A 48 8.17 -1.05 20.66
CA ASN A 48 8.29 -0.30 19.40
C ASN A 48 8.85 -1.17 18.26
N LEU A 49 9.79 -2.07 18.56
CA LEU A 49 10.33 -3.01 17.57
C LEU A 49 9.28 -4.01 17.08
N VAL A 50 8.46 -4.52 18.00
CA VAL A 50 7.46 -5.56 17.70
C VAL A 50 6.17 -4.97 17.11
N ASN A 51 5.78 -3.76 17.51
CA ASN A 51 4.55 -3.10 17.10
C ASN A 51 4.67 -2.34 15.76
N ILE A 52 5.36 -2.93 14.78
CA ILE A 52 5.44 -2.37 13.43
C ILE A 52 4.35 -3.04 12.59
N PRO A 53 3.23 -2.34 12.28
CA PRO A 53 2.15 -2.95 11.50
C PRO A 53 2.60 -3.21 10.06
N PRO A 54 2.04 -4.22 9.38
CA PRO A 54 2.29 -4.44 7.96
C PRO A 54 1.91 -3.19 7.14
N VAL A 55 2.79 -2.77 6.24
CA VAL A 55 2.51 -1.61 5.38
C VAL A 55 1.45 -2.00 4.36
N THR A 56 0.25 -1.39 4.45
CA THR A 56 -0.85 -1.62 3.52
C THR A 56 -0.99 -0.46 2.52
N PHE A 57 -1.73 -0.69 1.43
CA PHE A 57 -2.03 0.36 0.44
C PHE A 57 -2.75 1.57 1.05
N SER A 58 -3.50 1.39 2.15
CA SER A 58 -4.19 2.48 2.83
C SER A 58 -3.22 3.51 3.43
N HIS A 59 -2.10 3.06 4.01
CA HIS A 59 -1.06 3.96 4.54
C HIS A 59 -0.52 4.89 3.46
N PHE A 60 -0.33 4.38 2.25
CA PHE A 60 0.11 5.20 1.12
C PHE A 60 -0.94 6.22 0.69
N LYS A 61 -2.23 5.85 0.65
CA LYS A 61 -3.31 6.80 0.30
C LYS A 61 -3.41 7.94 1.31
N GLU A 62 -3.30 7.65 2.59
CA GLU A 62 -3.29 8.66 3.65
C GLU A 62 -2.04 9.56 3.56
N ALA A 63 -0.86 8.96 3.35
CA ALA A 63 0.36 9.73 3.17
C ALA A 63 0.28 10.67 1.95
N LEU A 64 -0.27 10.19 0.82
CA LEU A 64 -0.46 11.01 -0.38
C LEU A 64 -1.46 12.16 -0.20
N ALA A 65 -2.41 12.05 0.74
CA ALA A 65 -3.31 13.16 1.08
C ALA A 65 -2.57 14.29 1.83
N ASN A 66 -1.55 13.95 2.61
CA ASN A 66 -0.80 14.89 3.45
C ASN A 66 0.46 15.45 2.77
N VAL A 67 0.98 14.76 1.74
CA VAL A 67 2.18 15.17 1.02
C VAL A 67 1.80 15.83 -0.29
N LYS A 68 2.12 17.12 -0.44
CA LYS A 68 2.00 17.81 -1.72
C LYS A 68 3.11 17.30 -2.66
N PRO A 69 2.80 16.91 -3.91
CA PRO A 69 3.83 16.56 -4.88
C PRO A 69 4.80 17.72 -5.07
N SER A 70 6.09 17.45 -4.91
CA SER A 70 7.17 18.45 -5.00
C SER A 70 7.36 19.03 -6.40
N TYR A 71 6.67 18.45 -7.39
CA TYR A 71 6.83 18.80 -8.78
C TYR A 71 5.47 19.05 -9.44
N THR A 72 5.42 20.08 -10.30
CA THR A 72 4.20 20.45 -11.04
C THR A 72 4.37 20.11 -12.52
N LYS A 73 3.29 19.75 -13.23
CA LYS A 73 3.35 19.51 -14.68
C LYS A 73 3.92 20.72 -15.46
N ASN A 74 3.73 21.94 -14.94
CA ASN A 74 4.29 23.16 -15.55
C ASN A 74 5.83 23.22 -15.48
N SER A 75 6.45 22.64 -14.45
CA SER A 75 7.91 22.52 -14.41
C SER A 75 8.39 21.47 -15.43
N LEU A 76 7.59 20.43 -15.73
CA LEU A 76 7.98 19.38 -16.70
C LEU A 76 8.19 20.04 -18.06
N LYS A 77 7.28 20.93 -18.42
CA LYS A 77 7.33 21.69 -19.67
C LYS A 77 8.62 22.51 -19.80
N LYS A 78 9.06 23.16 -18.73
CA LYS A 78 10.31 23.93 -18.73
C LYS A 78 11.54 23.02 -18.87
N LEU A 79 11.52 21.85 -18.24
CA LEU A 79 12.60 20.87 -18.37
C LEU A 79 12.63 20.28 -19.78
N THR A 80 11.49 19.97 -20.39
CA THR A 80 11.44 19.49 -21.78
C THR A 80 11.83 20.57 -22.77
N GLU A 81 11.36 21.81 -22.61
CA GLU A 81 11.77 22.94 -23.45
C GLU A 81 13.29 23.18 -23.33
N TRP A 82 13.85 23.03 -22.13
CA TRP A 82 15.29 23.13 -21.90
C TRP A 82 16.05 21.95 -22.52
N ASP A 83 15.55 20.73 -22.41
CA ASP A 83 16.15 19.52 -23.00
C ASP A 83 16.07 19.53 -24.54
N ASP A 84 15.01 20.11 -25.11
CA ASP A 84 14.92 20.35 -26.57
C ASP A 84 15.96 21.39 -27.04
N THR A 85 16.22 22.40 -26.19
CA THR A 85 17.12 23.52 -26.51
C THR A 85 18.60 23.17 -26.29
N PHE A 86 18.92 22.49 -25.20
CA PHE A 86 20.29 22.22 -24.72
C PHE A 86 20.58 20.74 -24.48
N GLY A 87 19.56 19.89 -24.47
CA GLY A 87 19.71 18.46 -24.28
C GLY A 87 20.47 17.82 -25.43
N SER A 88 21.28 16.84 -25.07
CA SER A 88 22.06 16.07 -26.02
C SER A 88 21.14 15.16 -26.83
N LYS A 89 20.77 15.62 -28.02
CA LYS A 89 20.25 14.75 -29.09
C LYS A 89 21.32 13.73 -29.47
N MET A 90 21.38 12.64 -28.70
CA MET A 90 22.14 11.46 -29.06
C MET A 90 21.54 10.96 -30.37
N ASN A 91 22.28 11.13 -31.47
CA ASN A 91 21.95 10.51 -32.74
C ASN A 91 22.25 9.01 -32.60
N VAL A 92 21.37 8.28 -31.93
CA VAL A 92 21.29 6.84 -32.07
C VAL A 92 20.83 6.60 -33.48
N GLN A 93 21.80 6.37 -34.37
CA GLN A 93 21.56 5.83 -35.69
C GLN A 93 20.63 4.63 -35.53
N LYS A 94 19.36 4.87 -35.88
CA LYS A 94 18.29 3.93 -36.20
C LYS A 94 18.67 2.46 -35.96
N LEU A 95 18.76 2.04 -34.70
CA LEU A 95 18.49 0.65 -34.35
C LEU A 95 16.99 0.52 -34.49
N SER A 96 16.59 0.08 -35.68
CA SER A 96 15.24 -0.36 -35.98
C SER A 96 14.86 -1.46 -35.01
N PHE A 97 14.30 -1.07 -33.87
CA PHE A 97 13.51 -1.95 -33.04
C PHE A 97 12.06 -1.55 -33.25
N GLN A 98 11.30 -2.43 -33.87
CA GLN A 98 9.91 -2.20 -34.25
C GLN A 98 9.11 -1.72 -33.04
N LYS A 99 8.63 -0.47 -33.12
CA LYS A 99 7.69 0.09 -32.18
C LYS A 99 6.35 -0.63 -32.37
N SER A 100 6.13 -1.66 -31.58
CA SER A 100 4.81 -2.22 -31.31
C SER A 100 4.71 -2.30 -29.80
N GLN A 101 3.73 -1.57 -29.26
CA GLN A 101 3.42 -1.39 -27.83
C GLN A 101 4.10 -0.21 -27.11
N GLU A 102 3.70 1.00 -27.53
CA GLU A 102 3.45 2.09 -26.58
C GLU A 102 2.10 2.70 -26.96
N GLN A 103 1.05 2.01 -26.55
CA GLN A 103 -0.30 2.57 -26.48
C GLN A 103 -0.93 2.05 -25.21
N VAL A 104 -0.33 2.38 -24.06
CA VAL A 104 -0.94 2.21 -22.75
C VAL A 104 -0.59 3.43 -21.92
N CYS A 105 -1.60 4.01 -21.27
CA CYS A 105 -1.57 5.14 -20.36
C CYS A 105 -1.65 6.55 -20.95
N GLU A 106 -2.58 6.81 -21.88
CA GLU A 106 -3.10 8.16 -22.00
C GLU A 106 -4.56 8.23 -22.45
N GLN A 107 -5.45 7.42 -21.86
CA GLN A 107 -6.87 7.72 -21.86
C GLN A 107 -7.50 7.26 -20.54
N ASN A 108 -8.05 8.20 -19.78
CA ASN A 108 -9.29 8.09 -19.02
C ASN A 108 -9.34 9.18 -17.92
N THR A 109 -9.52 10.43 -18.35
CA THR A 109 -10.41 11.34 -17.64
C THR A 109 -11.47 11.78 -18.65
N ASP A 110 -12.73 11.62 -18.26
CA ASP A 110 -13.92 12.18 -18.88
C ASP A 110 -14.57 11.39 -20.04
N ASN A 111 -15.29 10.32 -19.69
CA ASN A 111 -16.67 10.10 -20.18
C ASN A 111 -17.29 8.85 -19.53
N VAL A 112 -18.22 9.04 -18.59
CA VAL A 112 -19.24 8.03 -18.28
C VAL A 112 -20.61 8.69 -18.53
N LYS A 113 -21.15 8.46 -19.72
CA LYS A 113 -22.59 8.52 -19.99
C LYS A 113 -22.98 7.31 -20.82
N GLU A 114 -23.92 6.55 -20.24
CA GLU A 114 -24.92 5.67 -20.83
C GLU A 114 -24.66 5.10 -22.23
N LYS A 115 -24.73 3.76 -22.33
CA LYS A 115 -25.82 3.12 -23.09
C LYS A 115 -25.91 1.61 -22.83
N GLU A 116 -27.15 1.20 -22.68
CA GLU A 116 -27.66 -0.16 -22.63
C GLU A 116 -27.28 -0.99 -23.87
N ASN A 117 -27.01 -2.29 -23.70
CA ASN A 117 -27.79 -3.34 -24.35
C ASN A 117 -27.39 -4.76 -23.90
N LYS A 118 -28.40 -5.49 -23.41
CA LYS A 118 -28.80 -6.87 -23.74
C LYS A 118 -27.72 -7.85 -24.18
N ASN A 119 -27.46 -8.88 -23.35
CA ASN A 119 -27.56 -10.25 -23.83
C ASN A 119 -27.86 -11.25 -22.71
N GLU A 120 -28.60 -12.29 -23.07
CA GLU A 120 -29.38 -13.21 -22.23
C GLU A 120 -28.56 -14.35 -21.58
N ARG A 121 -28.93 -14.76 -20.36
CA ARG A 121 -28.98 -16.20 -19.97
C ARG A 121 -29.87 -16.43 -18.74
N SER A 122 -30.96 -17.17 -18.93
CA SER A 122 -31.95 -17.67 -17.95
C SER A 122 -31.38 -18.81 -17.05
N PRO A 123 -32.15 -19.39 -16.07
CA PRO A 123 -33.04 -18.83 -15.04
C PRO A 123 -32.81 -19.43 -13.60
N VAL A 124 -33.60 -18.97 -12.61
CA VAL A 124 -33.92 -19.61 -11.29
C VAL A 124 -32.86 -19.38 -10.18
N GLN A 125 -33.11 -18.76 -9.00
CA GLN A 125 -34.21 -18.89 -8.03
C GLN A 125 -34.58 -17.54 -7.35
N LYS A 126 -35.89 -17.29 -7.21
CA LYS A 126 -36.48 -16.29 -6.32
C LYS A 126 -36.43 -16.79 -4.87
N GLN A 127 -35.98 -15.98 -3.92
CA GLN A 127 -36.72 -15.73 -2.68
C GLN A 127 -36.54 -14.26 -2.26
N GLU A 128 -37.68 -13.58 -2.20
CA GLU A 128 -37.84 -12.21 -1.71
C GLU A 128 -37.78 -12.22 -0.18
N ASN A 129 -37.19 -11.17 0.42
CA ASN A 129 -37.68 -10.61 1.68
C ASN A 129 -37.62 -9.08 1.57
N LYS A 130 -38.69 -8.55 0.97
CA LYS A 130 -39.05 -7.14 0.91
C LYS A 130 -39.57 -6.73 2.29
N SER A 131 -38.72 -6.22 3.18
CA SER A 131 -39.22 -5.58 4.41
C SER A 131 -38.32 -4.50 5.04
N PHE A 132 -37.10 -4.24 4.56
CA PHE A 132 -36.17 -3.43 5.37
C PHE A 132 -36.17 -1.91 5.09
N TRP A 133 -36.56 -1.44 3.90
CA TRP A 133 -36.39 -0.03 3.51
C TRP A 133 -37.65 0.84 3.54
N GLY A 134 -38.74 0.36 4.14
CA GLY A 134 -40.02 1.08 4.21
C GLY A 134 -40.23 2.00 5.43
N SER A 135 -39.25 2.16 6.34
CA SER A 135 -39.49 2.85 7.62
C SER A 135 -38.49 3.96 7.98
N LEU A 136 -37.66 4.45 7.04
CA LEU A 136 -36.67 5.50 7.37
C LEU A 136 -36.95 6.87 6.75
N PHE A 137 -38.04 7.03 6.00
CA PHE A 137 -38.44 8.32 5.44
C PHE A 137 -39.97 8.48 5.48
N SER A 138 -40.52 8.70 6.67
CA SER A 138 -41.75 9.48 6.90
C SER A 138 -41.77 10.03 8.31
#